data_AF-A0A0N1G5E0-F1
#
_entry.id   AF-A0A0N1G5E0-F1
#
_cell.length_a   1.000
_cell.length_b   1.000
_cell.length_c   1.000
_cell.angle_alpha   90.00
_cell.angle_beta   90.00
_cell.angle_gamma   90.00
#
_symmetry.space_group_name_H-M   'P 1'
#
loop_
_entity.id
_entity.type
_entity.pdbx_description
1 polymer ?
#
loop_
_entity_poly.entity_id
_entity_poly.type
_entity_poly.pdbx_seq_one_letter_code
_entity_poly.pdbx_strand_id
1 'polypeptide(L)'
;MKFLKRHNRRAQHNDYVPVDDDDEDDEFARGGYVISIEPQAPTMTLVEPIRTMRSEEFPVSVPAQELKPGVNYLLGGPGEPTCEVVQVAAGEPLPGRRRRIRRGRFRTVASAHPAGTLVTPVTAERIDDWSQWIQAGR
;
A
#
# COMPACT_ATOMS: atom_id res chain seq x y z
N MET A 1 35.40 45.81 12.10
CA MET A 1 34.17 45.58 12.89
C MET A 1 34.38 44.36 13.76
N LYS A 2 34.14 44.47 15.08
CA LYS A 2 34.49 43.48 16.11
C LYS A 2 33.37 42.44 16.25
N PHE A 3 33.76 41.15 16.29
CA PHE A 3 32.89 40.02 16.55
C PHE A 3 32.34 40.05 17.99
N LEU A 4 31.02 39.88 18.14
CA LEU A 4 30.40 39.53 19.42
C LEU A 4 29.85 38.10 19.36
N LYS A 5 30.58 37.17 19.98
CA LYS A 5 30.14 35.81 20.28
C LYS A 5 28.96 35.88 21.26
N ARG A 6 27.79 35.35 20.91
CA ARG A 6 26.70 35.11 21.88
C ARG A 6 26.83 33.69 22.45
N HIS A 7 26.71 33.61 23.76
CA HIS A 7 26.93 32.43 24.59
C HIS A 7 25.85 31.35 24.41
N ASN A 8 26.31 30.10 24.49
CA ASN A 8 25.53 28.90 24.73
C ASN A 8 24.63 29.07 25.98
N ARG A 9 23.32 28.87 25.82
CA ARG A 9 22.46 28.40 26.90
C ARG A 9 21.99 27.00 26.55
N ARG A 10 22.58 26.01 27.22
CA ARG A 10 21.95 24.69 27.42
C ARG A 10 20.74 24.92 28.32
N ALA A 11 19.55 24.56 27.85
CA ALA A 11 18.36 24.50 28.67
C ALA A 11 18.20 23.08 29.24
N GLN A 12 17.73 23.05 30.48
CA GLN A 12 17.82 21.95 31.45
C GLN A 12 17.06 20.68 31.07
N HIS A 13 17.68 19.59 31.48
CA HIS A 13 17.12 18.26 31.74
C HIS A 13 15.97 18.37 32.76
N ASN A 14 14.78 17.87 32.42
CA ASN A 14 13.72 17.60 33.39
C ASN A 14 13.56 16.07 33.48
N ASP A 15 14.14 15.48 34.51
CA ASP A 15 13.78 14.13 34.98
C ASP A 15 12.60 14.24 35.96
N TYR A 16 11.50 13.52 35.70
CA TYR A 16 10.86 12.50 36.57
C TYR A 16 9.43 12.19 36.04
N VAL A 17 9.18 11.07 35.32
CA VAL A 17 8.69 9.71 35.72
C VAL A 17 7.34 9.70 36.46
N PRO A 18 6.42 8.73 36.23
CA PRO A 18 5.91 8.11 35.00
C PRO A 18 4.38 8.39 34.86
N VAL A 19 3.85 8.48 33.64
CA VAL A 19 2.40 8.34 33.47
C VAL A 19 2.19 6.93 32.93
N ASP A 20 1.97 5.99 33.86
CA ASP A 20 1.05 4.89 33.60
C ASP A 20 -0.31 5.56 33.42
N ASP A 21 -0.63 5.96 32.19
CA ASP A 21 -2.00 5.99 31.74
C ASP A 21 -2.10 4.78 30.82
N ASP A 22 -2.80 3.77 31.35
CA ASP A 22 -3.41 2.64 30.68
C ASP A 22 -4.29 3.12 29.50
N ASP A 23 -3.69 3.69 28.46
CA ASP A 23 -4.21 3.53 27.12
C ASP A 23 -3.52 2.28 26.58
N GLU A 24 -3.96 1.13 27.10
CA GLU A 24 -3.87 -0.13 26.38
C GLU A 24 -4.29 0.18 24.95
N ASP A 25 -3.30 0.23 24.06
CA ASP A 25 -3.36 0.33 22.60
C ASP A 25 -4.11 -0.88 21.99
N ASP A 26 -5.15 -1.36 22.68
CA ASP A 26 -6.04 -2.45 22.35
C ASP A 26 -7.23 -2.01 21.49
N GLU A 27 -7.17 -0.80 20.90
CA GLU A 27 -7.81 -0.58 19.60
C GLU A 27 -6.95 -1.23 18.50
N PHE A 28 -6.62 -2.52 18.66
CA PHE A 28 -6.40 -3.41 17.53
C PHE A 28 -7.50 -3.08 16.53
N ALA A 29 -7.14 -2.53 15.37
CA ALA A 29 -8.10 -2.04 14.38
C ALA A 29 -9.20 -3.08 14.24
N ARG A 30 -10.41 -2.79 14.77
CA ARG A 30 -11.43 -3.82 15.04
C ARG A 30 -11.60 -4.75 13.84
N GLY A 31 -11.55 -4.21 12.63
CA GLY A 31 -11.48 -4.97 11.39
C GLY A 31 -10.45 -4.45 10.38
N GLY A 32 -10.46 -5.02 9.19
CA GLY A 32 -9.59 -4.67 8.09
C GLY A 32 -10.00 -5.33 6.78
N TYR A 33 -9.01 -5.76 5.99
CA TYR A 33 -9.24 -6.45 4.73
C TYR A 33 -8.37 -7.70 4.65
N VAL A 34 -8.96 -8.82 4.23
CA VAL A 34 -8.22 -9.99 3.78
C VAL A 34 -8.04 -9.87 2.27
N ILE A 35 -6.78 -9.83 1.83
CA ILE A 35 -6.42 -9.80 0.41
C ILE A 35 -6.07 -11.22 0.00
N SER A 36 -6.76 -11.74 -1.02
CA SER A 36 -6.55 -13.09 -1.52
C SER A 36 -6.15 -13.05 -2.98
N ILE A 37 -5.11 -13.81 -3.32
CA ILE A 37 -4.70 -14.04 -4.70
C ILE A 37 -5.74 -14.93 -5.36
N GLU A 38 -6.17 -14.57 -6.56
CA GLU A 38 -7.03 -15.42 -7.38
C GLU A 38 -6.23 -16.66 -7.85
N PRO A 39 -6.58 -17.90 -7.45
CA PRO A 39 -5.73 -19.09 -7.64
C PRO A 39 -5.41 -19.46 -9.09
N GLN A 40 -6.22 -18.98 -10.05
CA GLN A 40 -6.05 -19.23 -11.48
C GLN A 40 -5.75 -17.95 -12.27
N ALA A 41 -5.46 -16.87 -11.56
CA ALA A 41 -5.18 -15.62 -12.23
C ALA A 41 -3.83 -15.69 -12.97
N PRO A 42 -3.77 -15.18 -14.21
CA PRO A 42 -2.51 -15.02 -14.91
C PRO A 42 -1.63 -14.02 -14.17
N THR A 43 -0.40 -14.42 -13.86
CA THR A 43 0.61 -13.53 -13.28
C THR A 43 1.22 -12.69 -14.39
N MET A 44 1.21 -11.38 -14.20
CA MET A 44 1.86 -10.42 -15.11
C MET A 44 3.05 -9.77 -14.42
N THR A 45 3.85 -9.02 -15.17
CA THR A 45 4.98 -8.26 -14.61
C THR A 45 4.95 -6.82 -15.08
N LEU A 46 5.42 -5.89 -14.25
CA LEU A 46 5.69 -4.52 -14.68
C LEU A 46 6.81 -4.52 -15.73
N VAL A 47 6.57 -3.97 -16.91
CA VAL A 47 7.63 -3.87 -17.94
C VAL A 47 8.52 -2.64 -17.74
N GLU A 48 8.02 -1.62 -17.04
CA GLU A 48 8.79 -0.44 -16.64
C GLU A 48 8.53 -0.12 -15.18
N PRO A 49 9.48 0.52 -14.49
CA PRO A 49 9.33 0.84 -13.07
C PRO A 49 8.25 1.90 -12.83
N ILE A 50 7.47 1.73 -11.76
CA ILE A 50 6.65 2.80 -11.18
C ILE A 50 7.53 3.59 -10.23
N ARG A 51 7.94 4.78 -10.64
CA ARG A 51 8.93 5.59 -9.90
C ARG A 51 8.34 6.44 -8.78
N THR A 52 7.04 6.75 -8.84
CA THR A 52 6.42 7.71 -7.92
C THR A 52 5.04 7.24 -7.46
N MET A 53 4.65 7.68 -6.26
CA MET A 53 3.30 7.49 -5.73
C MET A 53 2.20 8.19 -6.55
N ARG A 54 2.58 9.16 -7.38
CA ARG A 54 1.67 9.92 -8.25
C ARG A 54 1.48 9.28 -9.63
N SER A 55 2.13 8.14 -9.90
CA SER A 55 1.90 7.44 -11.16
C SER A 55 0.45 7.01 -11.26
N GLU A 56 -0.21 7.43 -12.34
CA GLU A 56 -1.60 7.07 -12.62
C GLU A 56 -1.70 5.92 -13.61
N GLU A 57 -0.58 5.42 -14.11
CA GLU A 57 -0.51 4.35 -15.10
C GLU A 57 0.47 3.27 -14.62
N PHE A 58 0.24 2.04 -15.08
CA PHE A 58 1.18 0.96 -14.90
C PHE A 58 1.31 0.14 -16.19
N PRO A 59 2.54 -0.05 -16.69
CA PRO A 59 2.77 -0.84 -17.88
C PRO A 59 3.05 -2.30 -17.48
N VAL A 60 2.25 -3.22 -18.00
CA VAL A 60 2.39 -4.66 -17.74
C VAL A 60 2.80 -5.42 -18.99
N SER A 61 3.28 -6.64 -18.80
CA SER A 61 3.73 -7.56 -19.86
C SER A 61 2.64 -8.01 -20.83
N VAL A 62 1.38 -7.75 -20.50
CA VAL A 62 0.21 -8.08 -21.33
C VAL A 62 -0.40 -6.82 -21.94
N PRO A 63 -1.17 -6.95 -23.03
CA PRO A 63 -1.97 -5.85 -23.56
C PRO A 63 -2.88 -5.22 -22.50
N ALA A 64 -3.07 -3.89 -22.57
CA ALA A 64 -3.90 -3.14 -21.62
C ALA A 64 -5.35 -3.66 -21.53
N GLN A 65 -5.85 -4.33 -22.56
CA GLN A 65 -7.18 -4.93 -22.64
C GLN A 65 -7.34 -6.11 -21.67
N GLU A 66 -6.26 -6.82 -21.34
CA GLU A 66 -6.29 -7.96 -20.40
C GLU A 66 -6.44 -7.52 -18.95
N LEU A 67 -6.04 -6.29 -18.65
CA LEU A 67 -6.32 -5.64 -17.38
C LEU A 67 -7.79 -5.20 -17.34
N LYS A 68 -8.57 -5.88 -16.50
CA LYS A 68 -10.02 -5.69 -16.40
C LYS A 68 -10.33 -4.42 -15.60
N PRO A 69 -11.19 -3.51 -16.11
CA PRO A 69 -11.61 -2.33 -15.37
C PRO A 69 -12.25 -2.68 -14.03
N GLY A 70 -11.92 -1.92 -12.97
CA GLY A 70 -12.48 -2.13 -11.63
C GLY A 70 -11.85 -3.26 -10.82
N VAL A 71 -11.04 -4.12 -11.45
CA VAL A 71 -10.34 -5.22 -10.75
C VAL A 71 -9.16 -4.67 -9.94
N ASN A 72 -8.93 -5.29 -8.78
CA ASN A 72 -7.79 -5.00 -7.93
C ASN A 72 -6.62 -5.92 -8.28
N TYR A 73 -5.42 -5.37 -8.24
CA TYR A 73 -4.17 -6.09 -8.49
C TYR A 73 -3.20 -5.79 -7.35
N LEU A 74 -2.46 -6.81 -6.92
CA LEU A 74 -1.33 -6.68 -6.02
C LEU A 74 -0.07 -6.42 -6.84
N LEU A 75 0.64 -5.35 -6.50
CA LEU A 75 1.99 -5.10 -6.99
C LEU A 75 2.99 -5.60 -5.94
N GLY A 76 3.85 -6.53 -6.35
CA GLY A 76 4.76 -7.23 -5.45
C GLY A 76 4.12 -8.46 -4.79
N GLY A 77 4.89 -9.09 -3.90
CA GLY A 77 4.48 -10.27 -3.13
C GLY A 77 3.92 -9.91 -1.76
N PRO A 78 3.05 -10.75 -1.17
CA PRO A 78 2.69 -10.65 0.24
C PRO A 78 3.94 -10.66 1.14
N GLY A 79 4.04 -9.75 2.10
CA GLY A 79 5.19 -9.63 3.00
C GLY A 79 6.40 -8.89 2.43
N GLU A 80 6.36 -8.46 1.17
CA GLU A 80 7.38 -7.56 0.63
C GLU A 80 7.19 -6.13 1.17
N PRO A 81 8.27 -5.39 1.44
CA PRO A 81 8.20 -4.02 1.98
C PRO A 81 7.51 -3.03 1.04
N THR A 82 7.40 -3.36 -0.24
CA THR A 82 6.78 -2.55 -1.29
C THR A 82 5.51 -3.21 -1.83
N CYS A 83 4.73 -3.88 -1.00
CA CYS A 83 3.47 -4.50 -1.41
C CYS A 83 2.33 -3.47 -1.45
N GLU A 84 1.63 -3.35 -2.58
CA GLU A 84 0.53 -2.39 -2.73
C GLU A 84 -0.63 -2.99 -3.53
N VAL A 85 -1.87 -2.74 -3.09
CA VAL A 85 -3.05 -3.00 -3.91
C VAL A 85 -3.41 -1.76 -4.74
N VAL A 86 -3.48 -1.95 -6.05
CA VAL A 86 -3.96 -0.97 -7.03
C VAL A 86 -5.29 -1.44 -7.65
N GLN A 87 -6.11 -0.51 -8.10
CA GLN A 87 -7.33 -0.82 -8.86
C GLN A 87 -7.24 -0.24 -10.26
N VAL A 88 -7.55 -1.04 -11.28
CA VAL A 88 -7.67 -0.52 -12.65
C VAL A 88 -8.85 0.43 -12.71
N ALA A 89 -8.61 1.65 -13.20
CA ALA A 89 -9.67 2.66 -13.32
C ALA A 89 -10.80 2.16 -14.24
N ALA A 90 -12.02 2.58 -13.93
CA ALA A 90 -13.19 2.26 -14.76
C ALA A 90 -13.06 2.88 -16.16
N GLY A 91 -13.66 2.21 -17.15
CA GLY A 91 -13.67 2.64 -18.55
C GLY A 91 -12.86 1.74 -19.48
N GLU A 92 -13.07 1.88 -20.78
CA GLU A 92 -12.29 1.19 -21.81
C GLU A 92 -10.90 1.80 -21.95
N PRO A 93 -9.87 1.01 -22.26
CA PRO A 93 -8.55 1.55 -22.54
C PRO A 93 -8.60 2.26 -23.90
N LEU A 94 -8.05 3.47 -23.98
CA LEU A 94 -7.82 4.10 -25.27
C LEU A 94 -6.80 3.26 -26.07
N PRO A 95 -6.99 3.07 -27.39
CA PRO A 95 -6.05 2.31 -28.21
C PRO A 95 -4.61 2.82 -28.04
N GLY A 96 -3.67 1.91 -27.80
CA GLY A 96 -2.25 2.23 -27.61
C GLY A 96 -1.89 2.92 -26.30
N ARG A 97 -2.84 3.17 -25.39
CA ARG A 97 -2.56 3.72 -24.07
C ARG A 97 -2.54 2.64 -22.99
N ARG A 98 -1.73 2.90 -21.97
CA ARG A 98 -1.65 2.07 -20.75
C ARG A 98 -2.94 2.19 -19.95
N ARG A 99 -3.20 1.20 -19.10
CA ARG A 99 -4.31 1.31 -18.14
C ARG A 99 -3.99 2.33 -17.07
N ARG A 100 -5.01 3.14 -16.77
CA ARG A 100 -4.99 4.00 -15.59
C ARG A 100 -5.28 3.19 -14.33
N ILE A 101 -4.70 3.59 -13.22
CA ILE A 101 -4.85 2.96 -11.90
C ILE A 101 -5.22 3.96 -10.82
N ARG A 102 -5.87 3.42 -9.79
CA ARG A 102 -6.04 4.03 -8.48
C ARG A 102 -5.11 3.30 -7.50
N ARG A 103 -4.28 4.06 -6.81
CA ARG A 103 -3.23 3.56 -5.92
C ARG A 103 -3.67 3.51 -4.45
N GLY A 104 -2.94 2.75 -3.64
CA GLY A 104 -3.10 2.69 -2.18
C GLY A 104 -4.46 2.17 -1.71
N ARG A 105 -5.00 1.12 -2.34
CA ARG A 105 -6.31 0.56 -1.95
C ARG A 105 -6.17 -0.24 -0.65
N PHE A 106 -7.28 -0.37 0.08
CA PHE A 106 -7.37 -1.23 1.28
C PHE A 106 -6.30 -0.93 2.34
N ARG A 107 -5.96 0.35 2.53
CA ARG A 107 -4.94 0.85 3.46
C ARG A 107 -3.51 0.42 3.13
N THR A 108 -3.24 -0.10 1.92
CA THR A 108 -1.86 -0.24 1.46
C THR A 108 -1.26 1.12 1.16
N VAL A 109 0.06 1.25 1.30
CA VAL A 109 0.79 2.47 1.01
C VAL A 109 1.31 2.41 -0.43
N ALA A 110 1.07 3.48 -1.20
CA ALA A 110 1.64 3.57 -2.53
C ALA A 110 3.17 3.58 -2.47
N SER A 111 3.83 2.70 -3.20
CA SER A 111 5.30 2.56 -3.22
C SER A 111 5.90 2.75 -4.61
N ALA A 112 7.21 2.90 -4.69
CA ALA A 112 7.90 2.67 -5.95
C ALA A 112 8.02 1.17 -6.20
N HIS A 113 7.95 0.75 -7.46
CA HIS A 113 8.15 -0.65 -7.86
C HIS A 113 9.14 -0.72 -9.03
N PRO A 114 10.15 -1.60 -8.97
CA PRO A 114 11.04 -1.82 -10.10
C PRO A 114 10.31 -2.48 -11.29
N ALA A 115 10.97 -2.48 -12.46
CA ALA A 115 10.55 -3.37 -13.54
C ALA A 115 10.70 -4.83 -13.09
N GLY A 116 9.86 -5.72 -13.61
CA GLY A 116 9.81 -7.13 -13.24
C GLY A 116 8.95 -7.43 -11.99
N THR A 117 8.49 -6.41 -11.26
CA THR A 117 7.55 -6.62 -10.14
C THR A 117 6.32 -7.38 -10.58
N LEU A 118 5.93 -8.39 -9.80
CA LEU A 118 4.75 -9.20 -10.05
C LEU A 118 3.48 -8.35 -9.93
N VAL A 119 2.53 -8.64 -10.80
CA VAL A 119 1.21 -8.04 -10.83
C VAL A 119 0.20 -9.18 -10.85
N THR A 120 -0.57 -9.30 -9.77
CA THR A 120 -1.47 -10.43 -9.56
C THR A 120 -2.89 -9.94 -9.26
N PRO A 121 -3.93 -10.38 -9.98
CA PRO A 121 -5.32 -10.14 -9.60
C PRO A 121 -5.60 -10.61 -8.17
N VAL A 122 -6.30 -9.77 -7.42
CA VAL A 122 -6.68 -10.06 -6.04
C VAL A 122 -8.12 -9.68 -5.75
N THR A 123 -8.73 -10.43 -4.84
CA THR A 123 -9.97 -10.07 -4.17
C THR A 123 -9.65 -9.46 -2.81
N ALA A 124 -10.57 -8.64 -2.31
CA ALA A 124 -10.49 -8.06 -0.97
C ALA A 124 -11.81 -8.31 -0.25
N GLU A 125 -11.75 -9.02 0.86
CA GLU A 125 -12.87 -9.22 1.77
C GLU A 125 -12.73 -8.24 2.94
N ARG A 126 -13.79 -7.46 3.21
CA ARG A 126 -13.85 -6.60 4.39
C ARG A 126 -14.13 -7.47 5.60
N ILE A 127 -13.27 -7.40 6.60
CA ILE A 127 -13.50 -7.98 7.92
C ILE A 127 -13.87 -6.83 8.85
N ASP A 128 -15.02 -6.88 9.50
CA ASP A 128 -15.46 -5.82 10.41
C ASP A 128 -14.90 -6.01 11.82
N ASP A 129 -14.69 -7.27 12.22
CA ASP A 129 -14.13 -7.67 13.51
C ASP A 129 -13.19 -8.88 13.33
N TRP A 130 -11.89 -8.70 13.56
CA TRP A 130 -10.89 -9.76 13.47
C TRP A 130 -11.10 -10.86 14.50
N SER A 131 -11.57 -10.51 15.71
CA SER A 131 -11.80 -11.48 16.78
C SER A 131 -12.87 -12.50 16.38
N GLN A 132 -13.90 -12.06 15.68
CA GLN A 132 -14.96 -12.94 15.18
C GLN A 132 -14.49 -13.79 13.99
N TRP A 133 -13.66 -13.23 13.12
CA TRP A 133 -13.12 -13.95 11.96
C TRP A 133 -12.24 -15.15 12.39
N ILE A 134 -11.36 -14.94 13.38
CA ILE A 134 -10.51 -15.99 13.94
C ILE A 134 -11.34 -17.08 14.62
N GLN A 135 -12.38 -16.71 15.39
CA GLN A 135 -13.27 -17.67 16.06
C GLN A 135 -14.05 -18.55 15.08
N ALA A 136 -14.32 -18.06 13.86
CA ALA A 136 -14.95 -18.83 12.81
C ALA A 136 -14.02 -19.86 12.13
N GLY A 137 -12.75 -19.93 12.54
CA GLY A 137 -11.76 -20.88 12.00
C GLY A 137 -11.37 -20.58 10.54
N ARG A 138 -11.40 -19.30 10.15
CA ARG A 138 -10.99 -18.83 8.84
C ARG A 138 -9.60 -18.20 8.89
#